data_AF-A0A1I3IF01-F1
#
_entry.id   AF-A0A1I3IF01-F1
#
_cell.length_a   1.000
_cell.length_b   1.000
_cell.length_c   1.000
_cell.angle_alpha   90.00
_cell.angle_beta   90.00
_cell.angle_gamma   90.00
#
_symmetry.space_group_name_H-M   'P 1'
#
loop_
_entity.id
_entity.type
_entity.pdbx_description
1 polymer ?
#
loop_
_entity_poly.entity_id
_entity_poly.type
_entity_poly.pdbx_seq_one_letter_code
_entity_poly.pdbx_strand_id
1 'polypeptide(L)'
;MSCTVIKLINGPDAEYIRRAQNLTVLTPVKKQKGQPHLKPQDQWLATAVSRVRQPIEALFAWIEEKTGIECASKVRSYNGLMVHVFGELAAALFFWNFLRVSS
;
A
#
# COMPACT_ATOMS: atom_id res chain seq x y z
N MET A 1 6.49 -4.78 9.86
CA MET A 1 7.33 -4.18 8.80
C MET A 1 6.80 -2.85 8.22
N SER A 2 5.78 -2.21 8.80
CA SER A 2 5.14 -1.01 8.22
C SER A 2 5.91 0.32 8.40
N CYS A 3 7.06 0.33 9.11
CA CYS A 3 7.79 1.57 9.43
C CYS A 3 8.89 1.95 8.42
N THR A 4 9.37 1.01 7.59
CA THR A 4 10.49 1.25 6.66
C THR A 4 10.02 1.86 5.33
N VAL A 5 8.81 1.55 4.88
CA VAL A 5 8.29 1.99 3.56
C VAL A 5 8.07 3.50 3.47
N ILE A 6 7.76 4.18 4.58
CA ILE A 6 7.43 5.63 4.58
C ILE A 6 8.70 6.51 4.61
N LYS A 7 9.87 5.97 4.97
CA LYS A 7 11.08 6.78 5.17
C LYS A 7 11.78 7.20 3.86
N LEU A 8 11.40 6.59 2.73
CA LEU A 8 12.07 6.81 1.45
C LEU A 8 11.63 8.10 0.73
N ILE A 9 10.40 8.59 0.95
CA ILE A 9 9.84 9.64 0.08
C ILE A 9 10.10 11.07 0.60
N ASN A 10 10.88 11.25 1.67
CA ASN A 10 11.38 12.58 2.06
C ASN A 10 12.82 12.82 1.56
N GLY A 11 13.37 11.89 0.78
CA GLY A 11 14.68 12.01 0.11
C GLY A 11 14.59 12.66 -1.27
N PRO A 12 15.71 12.72 -2.02
CA PRO A 12 15.78 13.30 -3.38
C PRO A 12 14.76 12.72 -4.38
N ASP A 13 14.20 11.56 -4.06
CA ASP A 13 13.24 10.83 -4.89
C ASP A 13 11.90 11.54 -5.08
N ALA A 14 11.47 12.37 -4.12
CA ALA A 14 10.21 13.12 -4.24
C ALA A 14 10.29 14.19 -5.33
N GLU A 15 11.46 14.83 -5.48
CA GLU A 15 11.69 15.79 -6.54
C GLU A 15 11.71 15.11 -7.91
N TYR A 16 12.36 13.94 -7.99
CA TYR A 16 12.38 13.12 -9.20
C TYR A 16 10.95 12.75 -9.66
N ILE A 17 10.11 12.24 -8.77
CA ILE A 17 8.70 11.88 -9.09
C ILE A 17 7.93 13.11 -9.58
N ARG A 18 8.13 14.27 -8.92
CA ARG A 18 7.46 15.51 -9.31
C ARG A 18 7.86 15.97 -10.70
N ARG A 19 9.13 15.85 -11.07
CA ARG A 19 9.61 16.21 -12.42
C ARG A 19 9.22 15.19 -13.49
N ALA A 20 9.29 13.90 -13.16
CA ALA A 20 9.05 12.82 -14.13
C ALA A 20 7.56 12.58 -14.40
N GLN A 21 6.70 12.72 -13.38
CA GLN A 21 5.29 12.34 -13.46
C GLN A 21 4.32 13.51 -13.17
N ASN A 22 4.84 14.72 -12.92
CA ASN A 22 4.05 15.89 -12.54
C ASN A 22 3.14 15.64 -11.31
N LEU A 23 3.61 14.80 -10.38
CA LEU A 23 2.89 14.41 -9.17
C LEU A 23 3.48 15.08 -7.94
N THR A 24 2.63 15.62 -7.07
CA THR A 24 3.05 16.15 -5.76
C THR A 24 2.80 15.10 -4.69
N VAL A 25 3.87 14.60 -4.07
CA VAL A 25 3.75 13.61 -3.00
C VAL A 25 3.44 14.31 -1.67
N LEU A 26 2.28 13.98 -1.10
CA LEU A 26 1.88 14.45 0.22
C LEU A 26 2.18 13.38 1.26
N THR A 27 3.25 13.56 2.02
CA THR A 27 3.63 12.65 3.10
C THR A 27 3.15 13.21 4.43
N PRO A 28 2.45 12.43 5.28
CA PRO A 28 2.04 12.90 6.59
C PRO A 28 3.26 13.22 7.46
N VAL A 29 3.20 14.35 8.16
CA VAL A 29 4.30 14.81 9.02
C VAL A 29 4.48 13.81 10.18
N LYS A 30 5.70 13.25 10.30
CA LYS A 30 6.02 12.30 11.36
C LYS A 30 6.28 13.06 12.67
N LYS A 31 5.66 12.61 13.77
CA LYS A 31 5.96 13.15 15.11
C LYS A 31 7.44 12.97 15.42
N GLN A 32 8.11 14.02 15.91
CA GLN A 32 9.48 13.90 16.42
C GLN A 32 9.48 13.21 17.79
N LYS A 33 10.55 12.47 18.08
CA LYS A 33 10.70 11.77 19.37
C LYS A 33 10.76 12.81 20.50
N GLY A 34 9.80 12.75 21.44
CA GLY A 34 9.69 13.69 22.56
C GLY A 34 8.70 14.86 22.35
N GLN A 35 8.06 14.96 21.18
CA GLN A 35 7.06 15.99 20.92
C GLN A 35 5.66 15.52 21.37
N PRO A 36 4.99 16.20 22.33
CA PRO A 36 3.74 15.70 22.91
C PRO A 36 2.56 15.78 21.92
N HIS A 37 2.44 16.90 21.21
CA HIS A 37 1.38 17.13 20.23
C HIS A 37 1.93 17.69 18.91
N LEU A 38 1.29 17.30 17.81
CA LEU A 38 1.53 17.89 16.49
C LEU A 38 0.67 19.16 16.36
N LYS A 39 1.04 20.08 15.47
CA LYS A 39 0.17 21.23 15.19
C LYS A 39 -1.19 20.71 14.67
N PRO A 40 -2.32 21.34 15.03
CA PRO A 40 -3.65 20.88 14.61
C PRO A 40 -3.79 20.69 13.09
N GLN A 41 -3.16 21.58 12.30
CA GLN A 41 -3.14 21.52 10.84
C GLN A 41 -2.44 20.25 10.31
N ASP A 42 -1.26 19.95 10.85
CA ASP A 42 -0.49 18.75 10.49
C ASP A 42 -1.23 17.47 10.91
N GLN A 43 -1.94 17.52 12.04
CA GLN A 43 -2.75 16.40 12.52
C GLN A 43 -3.94 16.11 11.60
N TRP A 44 -4.62 17.14 11.10
CA TRP A 44 -5.72 16.98 10.14
C TRP A 44 -5.23 16.43 8.80
N LEU A 45 -4.13 16.98 8.26
CA LEU A 45 -3.47 16.46 7.06
C LEU A 45 -3.07 14.99 7.24
N ALA A 46 -2.44 14.64 8.36
CA ALA A 46 -2.05 13.27 8.62
C ALA A 46 -3.26 12.32 8.72
N THR A 47 -4.35 12.78 9.34
CA THR A 47 -5.60 11.99 9.45
C THR A 47 -6.25 11.80 8.09
N ALA A 48 -6.33 12.85 7.28
CA ALA A 48 -6.88 12.77 5.92
C ALA A 48 -6.10 11.81 5.04
N VAL A 49 -4.77 11.93 5.01
CA VAL A 49 -3.90 11.02 4.24
C VAL A 49 -4.03 9.58 4.74
N SER A 50 -4.11 9.37 6.05
CA SER A 50 -4.29 8.03 6.63
C SER A 50 -5.63 7.40 6.22
N ARG A 51 -6.71 8.17 6.21
CA ARG A 51 -8.03 7.70 5.76
C ARG A 51 -8.04 7.24 4.30
N VAL A 52 -7.30 7.93 3.43
CA VAL A 52 -7.16 7.53 2.02
C VAL A 52 -6.32 6.27 1.88
N ARG A 53 -5.31 6.08 2.73
CA ARG A 53 -4.41 4.92 2.70
C ARG A 53 -5.04 3.64 3.25
N GLN A 54 -5.81 3.74 4.33
CA GLN A 54 -6.46 2.61 5.01
C GLN A 54 -7.21 1.63 4.08
N PRO A 55 -8.06 2.06 3.13
CA PRO A 55 -8.75 1.13 2.24
C PRO A 55 -7.79 0.37 1.30
N ILE A 56 -6.69 1.02 0.88
CA ILE A 56 -5.67 0.39 0.04
C ILE A 56 -4.94 -0.70 0.85
N GLU A 57 -4.58 -0.41 2.10
CA GLU A 57 -3.98 -1.39 3.00
C GLU A 57 -4.92 -2.56 3.32
N ALA A 58 -6.20 -2.27 3.56
CA ALA A 58 -7.21 -3.29 3.80
C ALA A 58 -7.41 -4.20 2.58
N LEU A 59 -7.40 -3.62 1.37
CA LEU A 59 -7.45 -4.40 0.13
C LEU A 59 -6.23 -5.31 -0.01
N PHE A 60 -5.02 -4.79 0.20
CA PHE A 60 -3.81 -5.61 0.09
C PHE A 60 -3.76 -6.71 1.16
N ALA A 61 -4.14 -6.41 2.40
CA ALA A 61 -4.24 -7.41 3.45
C ALA A 61 -5.26 -8.50 3.11
N TRP A 62 -6.41 -8.12 2.53
CA TRP A 62 -7.42 -9.08 2.09
C TRP A 62 -6.92 -9.95 0.92
N ILE A 63 -6.25 -9.36 -0.07
CA ILE A 63 -5.64 -10.12 -1.17
C ILE A 63 -4.62 -11.11 -0.62
N GLU A 64 -3.73 -10.67 0.27
CA GLU A 64 -2.72 -11.52 0.90
C GLU A 64 -3.34 -12.69 1.67
N GLU A 65 -4.40 -12.43 2.44
CA GLU A 65 -5.16 -13.48 3.14
C GLU A 65 -5.78 -14.50 2.18
N LYS A 66 -6.36 -14.03 1.05
CA LYS A 66 -7.04 -14.92 0.09
C LYS A 66 -6.09 -15.66 -0.84
N THR A 67 -4.96 -15.06 -1.17
CA THR A 67 -4.03 -15.60 -2.17
C THR A 67 -2.83 -16.33 -1.58
N GLY A 68 -2.53 -16.09 -0.29
CA GLY A 68 -1.37 -16.70 0.36
C GLY A 68 -0.06 -16.43 -0.37
N ILE A 69 0.11 -15.25 -0.99
CA ILE A 69 1.26 -14.89 -1.85
C ILE A 69 2.62 -15.15 -1.19
N GLU A 70 2.72 -15.12 0.14
CA GLU A 70 3.95 -15.49 0.86
C GLU A 70 4.44 -16.92 0.52
N CYS A 71 3.52 -17.85 0.21
CA CYS A 71 3.84 -19.22 -0.22
C CYS A 71 4.41 -19.29 -1.64
N ALA A 72 4.25 -18.25 -2.46
CA ALA A 72 4.81 -18.18 -3.80
C ALA A 72 6.35 -18.21 -3.78
N SER A 73 6.97 -17.76 -2.68
CA SER A 73 8.42 -17.88 -2.45
C SER A 73 8.96 -19.32 -2.45
N LYS A 74 8.09 -20.32 -2.25
CA LYS A 74 8.44 -21.75 -2.27
C LYS A 74 8.46 -22.34 -3.68
N VAL A 75 8.01 -21.60 -4.70
CA VAL A 75 7.98 -22.06 -6.09
C VAL A 75 9.38 -21.98 -6.70
N ARG A 76 9.95 -23.13 -7.08
CA ARG A 76 11.33 -23.24 -7.61
C ARG A 76 11.54 -22.70 -9.04
N SER A 77 10.48 -22.35 -9.76
CA SER A 77 10.55 -21.93 -11.17
C SER A 77 9.83 -20.61 -11.39
N TYR A 78 10.49 -19.68 -12.10
CA TYR A 78 9.93 -18.36 -12.42
C TYR A 78 8.60 -18.45 -13.19
N ASN A 79 8.51 -19.36 -14.17
CA ASN A 79 7.28 -19.54 -14.94
C ASN A 79 6.13 -20.07 -14.07
N GLY A 80 6.43 -21.01 -13.17
CA GLY A 80 5.45 -21.52 -12.21
C GLY A 80 5.00 -20.44 -11.22
N LEU A 81 5.93 -19.57 -10.80
CA LEU A 81 5.65 -18.45 -9.92
C LEU A 81 4.69 -17.44 -10.57
N MET A 82 4.95 -17.06 -11.82
CA MET A 82 4.10 -16.13 -12.56
C MET A 82 2.67 -16.67 -12.70
N VAL A 83 2.51 -17.93 -13.12
CA VAL A 83 1.18 -18.54 -13.28
C VAL A 83 0.45 -18.63 -11.93
N HIS A 84 1.15 -18.98 -10.86
CA HIS A 84 0.56 -19.06 -9.52
C HIS A 84 0.07 -17.68 -9.03
N VAL A 85 0.91 -16.64 -9.12
CA VAL A 85 0.56 -15.28 -8.67
C VAL A 85 -0.60 -14.71 -9.50
N PHE A 86 -0.54 -14.79 -10.84
CA PHE A 86 -1.60 -14.24 -11.68
C PHE A 86 -2.90 -15.04 -11.58
N GLY A 87 -2.85 -16.36 -11.40
CA GLY A 87 -4.03 -17.20 -11.21
C GLY A 87 -4.76 -16.91 -9.90
N GLU A 88 -4.01 -16.82 -8.80
CA GLU A 88 -4.50 -16.45 -7.47
C GLU A 88 -5.14 -15.04 -7.48
N LEU A 89 -4.47 -14.05 -8.09
CA LEU A 89 -5.01 -12.69 -8.24
C LEU A 89 -6.29 -12.66 -9.08
N ALA A 90 -6.34 -13.41 -10.19
CA ALA A 90 -7.52 -13.50 -11.03
C ALA A 90 -8.72 -14.09 -10.28
N ALA A 91 -8.49 -15.15 -9.49
CA ALA A 91 -9.51 -15.77 -8.65
C ALA A 91 -10.00 -14.80 -7.56
N ALA A 92 -9.09 -14.12 -6.87
CA ALA A 92 -9.44 -13.13 -5.85
C ALA A 92 -10.28 -11.97 -6.43
N LEU A 93 -9.89 -11.43 -7.59
CA LEU A 93 -10.63 -10.36 -8.25
C LEU A 93 -12.00 -10.82 -8.78
N PHE A 94 -12.07 -12.05 -9.30
CA PHE A 94 -13.34 -12.65 -9.72
C PHE A 94 -14.31 -12.79 -8.54
N PHE A 95 -13.83 -13.33 -7.42
CA PHE A 95 -14.62 -13.45 -6.19
C PHE A 95 -15.06 -12.09 -5.64
N TRP A 96 -14.17 -11.10 -5.66
CA TRP A 96 -14.47 -9.72 -5.25
C TRP A 96 -15.52 -9.05 -6.16
N ASN A 97 -15.51 -9.33 -7.46
CA ASN A 97 -16.52 -8.82 -8.39
C ASN A 97 -17.87 -9.52 -8.19
N PHE A 98 -17.87 -10.84 -8.05
CA PHE A 98 -19.07 -11.64 -7.82
C PHE A 98 -19.80 -11.22 -6.54
N LEU A 99 -19.08 -11.09 -5.42
CA LEU A 99 -19.65 -10.61 -4.15
C LEU A 99 -20.27 -9.21 -4.26
N ARG A 100 -19.74 -8.34 -5.12
CA ARG A 100 -20.27 -6.98 -5.33
C ARG A 100 -21.52 -6.96 -6.21
N VAL A 101 -21.60 -7.85 -7.19
CA VAL A 101 -22.74 -7.94 -8.13
C VAL A 101 -23.93 -8.66 -7.51
N SER A 102 -23.70 -9.56 -6.55
CA SER A 102 -24.77 -10.29 -5.83
C SER A 102 -25.31 -9.56 -4.59
N SER A 103 -24.82 -8.35 -4.28
CA SER A 103 -25.32 -7.49 -3.19
C SER A 103 -26.13 -6.32 -3.73
#